data_AF-A0A7S0NTS4-F1
#
_entry.id   AF-A0A7S0NTS4-F1
#
_cell.length_a   1.000
_cell.length_b   1.000
_cell.length_c   1.000
_cell.angle_alpha   90.00
_cell.angle_beta   90.00
_cell.angle_gamma   90.00
#
_symmetry.space_group_name_H-M   'P 1'
#
loop_
_entity.id
_entity.type
_entity.pdbx_description
1 polymer ?
#
loop_
_entity_poly.entity_id
_entity_poly.type
_entity_poly.pdbx_seq_one_letter_code
_entity_poly.pdbx_strand_id
1 'polypeptide(L)'
;ACNTTAELLPRSHMLILYSLALAAREKRGFVADTRNGTCSDADVLSNTSWYYGYDVWDPYRHNLGCARGGQQAFVPMHWCLSSLGQPVPAYVDRTWMLGFNEPNNVHNCGAHTTAQSIAQAWARVMQDNPHSKLVSPATAGDGRAWFREFFSSCAKLYGPSGCNVTVMAVHSYICDAGRMHAYLEALYSEFKLPIWLTEFACGDHADKQPLHKQLAFMEEVLPILDGSHIVSRYAWMAARQSTPDARGLLVPHKAELTELGRLYNTI
;
A
#
# COMPACT_ATOMS: atom_id res chain seq x y z
N ALA A 1 7.74 29.03 43.67
CA ALA A 1 6.52 28.97 42.84
C ALA A 1 6.97 28.85 41.39
N CYS A 2 6.71 27.72 40.73
CA CYS A 2 7.12 27.48 39.34
C CYS A 2 6.27 28.34 38.40
N ASN A 3 6.93 29.16 37.58
CA ASN A 3 6.37 29.77 36.38
C ASN A 3 6.47 28.75 35.24
N THR A 4 5.34 28.28 34.74
CA THR A 4 5.25 27.60 33.44
C THR A 4 4.78 28.60 32.40
N THR A 5 5.74 29.24 31.72
CA THR A 5 5.48 29.92 30.44
C THR A 5 5.34 28.84 29.38
N ALA A 6 4.11 28.59 28.92
CA ALA A 6 3.88 27.86 27.68
C ALA A 6 4.41 28.72 26.52
N GLU A 7 5.57 28.36 25.97
CA GLU A 7 6.09 28.98 24.76
C GLU A 7 5.14 28.69 23.58
N LEU A 8 4.46 29.73 23.10
CA LEU A 8 3.69 29.68 21.87
C LEU A 8 4.66 29.58 20.70
N LEU A 9 4.61 28.46 19.96
CA LEU A 9 5.39 28.27 18.75
C LEU A 9 5.11 29.38 17.72
N PRO A 10 6.12 29.92 17.01
CA PRO A 10 5.92 30.99 16.03
C PRO A 10 5.00 30.54 14.89
N ARG A 11 4.12 31.42 14.39
CA ARG A 11 3.15 31.11 13.31
C ARG A 11 3.76 30.43 12.08
N SER A 12 4.98 30.82 11.69
CA SER A 12 5.70 30.21 10.57
C SER A 12 6.07 28.74 10.81
N HIS A 13 6.38 28.37 12.06
CA HIS A 13 6.65 26.98 12.43
C HIS A 13 5.36 26.17 12.45
N MET A 14 4.26 26.75 12.93
CA MET A 14 2.94 26.11 12.92
C MET A 14 2.45 25.82 11.49
N LEU A 15 2.71 26.73 10.54
CA LEU A 15 2.40 26.52 9.12
C LEU A 15 3.23 25.39 8.49
N ILE A 16 4.53 25.33 8.77
CA ILE A 16 5.41 24.25 8.27
C ILE A 16 4.98 22.89 8.83
N LEU A 17 4.72 22.81 10.13
CA LEU A 17 4.24 21.58 10.76
C LEU A 17 2.89 21.11 10.19
N TYR A 18 1.99 22.05 9.90
CA TYR A 18 0.70 21.74 9.27
C TYR A 18 0.88 21.21 7.83
N SER A 19 1.78 21.79 7.03
CA SER A 19 2.10 21.31 5.69
C SER A 19 2.77 19.94 5.68
N LEU A 20 3.66 19.66 6.63
CA LEU A 20 4.30 18.35 6.78
C LEU A 20 3.29 17.28 7.20
N ALA A 21 2.38 17.60 8.13
CA ALA A 21 1.32 16.69 8.55
C ALA A 21 0.32 16.38 7.42
N LEU A 22 -0.01 17.38 6.58
CA LEU A 22 -0.83 17.17 5.39
C LEU A 22 -0.13 16.28 4.36
N ALA A 23 1.16 16.53 4.09
CA ALA A 23 1.94 15.72 3.15
C ALA A 23 2.11 14.26 3.64
N ALA A 24 2.29 14.05 4.94
CA ALA A 24 2.31 12.72 5.57
C ALA A 24 0.96 12.00 5.38
N ARG A 25 -0.15 12.69 5.67
CA ARG A 25 -1.51 12.16 5.48
C ARG A 25 -1.78 11.77 4.03
N GLU A 26 -1.26 12.50 3.06
CA GLU A 26 -1.40 12.17 1.64
C GLU A 26 -0.74 10.85 1.24
N LYS A 27 0.30 10.41 1.94
CA LYS A 27 0.99 9.12 1.68
C LYS A 27 0.25 7.92 2.28
N ARG A 28 -0.45 8.13 3.40
CA ARG A 28 -1.00 7.08 4.24
C ARG A 28 -2.26 6.45 3.65
N GLY A 29 -2.27 5.14 3.51
CA GLY A 29 -3.41 4.36 3.04
C GLY A 29 -3.59 3.07 3.80
N PHE A 30 -4.51 2.21 3.36
CA PHE A 30 -4.73 0.92 4.02
C PHE A 30 -5.19 -0.14 3.02
N VAL A 31 -4.91 -1.40 3.36
CA VAL A 31 -5.46 -2.55 2.63
C VAL A 31 -6.88 -2.81 3.09
N ALA A 32 -7.86 -2.61 2.21
CA ALA A 32 -9.28 -2.75 2.48
C ALA A 32 -9.78 -4.19 2.29
N ASP A 33 -9.31 -5.10 3.15
CA ASP A 33 -9.93 -6.42 3.26
C ASP A 33 -11.29 -6.30 3.97
N THR A 34 -12.36 -6.30 3.18
CA THR A 34 -13.74 -6.10 3.67
C THR A 34 -14.35 -7.34 4.30
N ARG A 35 -13.59 -8.44 4.48
CA ARG A 35 -14.09 -9.59 5.25
C ARG A 35 -14.47 -9.12 6.66
N ASN A 36 -15.72 -9.41 7.06
CA ASN A 36 -16.30 -8.93 8.32
C ASN A 36 -16.34 -7.39 8.45
N GLY A 37 -16.42 -6.68 7.32
CA GLY A 37 -16.45 -5.23 7.25
C GLY A 37 -17.83 -4.60 7.26
N THR A 38 -17.82 -3.27 7.30
CA THR A 38 -19.01 -2.43 7.28
C THR A 38 -18.83 -1.26 6.30
N CYS A 39 -19.93 -0.64 5.88
CA CYS A 39 -19.87 0.54 5.00
C CYS A 39 -19.26 1.79 5.63
N SER A 40 -18.98 1.77 6.94
CA SER A 40 -18.39 2.90 7.66
C SER A 40 -16.89 2.71 7.96
N ASP A 41 -16.29 1.59 7.55
CA ASP A 41 -14.90 1.26 7.85
C ASP A 41 -13.93 2.33 7.32
N ALA A 42 -14.07 2.72 6.05
CA ALA A 42 -13.22 3.73 5.44
C ALA A 42 -13.41 5.11 6.07
N ASP A 43 -14.64 5.46 6.47
CA ASP A 43 -14.93 6.73 7.14
C ASP A 43 -14.26 6.79 8.53
N VAL A 44 -14.10 5.65 9.22
CA VAL A 44 -13.42 5.55 10.53
C VAL A 44 -11.90 5.62 10.41
N LEU A 45 -11.32 5.17 9.29
CA LEU A 45 -9.90 5.33 8.96
C LEU A 45 -9.61 6.71 8.35
N SER A 46 -10.13 7.78 8.94
CA SER A 46 -10.18 9.13 8.34
C SER A 46 -8.83 9.82 8.16
N ASN A 47 -7.77 9.37 8.85
CA ASN A 47 -6.42 9.92 8.69
C ASN A 47 -5.61 9.21 7.58
N THR A 48 -6.32 8.62 6.61
CA THR A 48 -5.74 8.04 5.39
C THR A 48 -6.26 8.80 4.18
N SER A 49 -5.55 8.76 3.06
CA SER A 49 -5.91 9.44 1.80
C SER A 49 -6.29 8.46 0.68
N TRP A 50 -5.94 7.17 0.81
CA TRP A 50 -6.19 6.16 -0.22
C TRP A 50 -6.35 4.75 0.35
N TYR A 51 -6.96 3.86 -0.42
CA TYR A 51 -7.02 2.43 -0.13
C TYR A 51 -7.09 1.61 -1.42
N TYR A 52 -6.86 0.30 -1.31
CA TYR A 52 -7.13 -0.66 -2.38
C TYR A 52 -7.66 -1.97 -1.78
N GLY A 53 -8.26 -2.82 -2.62
CA GLY A 53 -8.97 -4.04 -2.20
C GLY A 53 -8.70 -5.26 -3.06
N TYR A 54 -7.49 -5.38 -3.61
CA TYR A 54 -7.05 -6.48 -4.48
C TYR A 54 -7.84 -6.69 -5.77
N ASP A 55 -8.63 -5.71 -6.19
CA ASP A 55 -9.46 -5.85 -7.39
C ASP A 55 -9.61 -4.51 -8.12
N VAL A 56 -10.16 -4.53 -9.33
CA VAL A 56 -10.57 -3.36 -10.10
C VAL A 56 -11.88 -2.75 -9.58
N TRP A 57 -12.67 -3.51 -8.79
CA TRP A 57 -13.86 -3.01 -8.12
C TRP A 57 -13.53 -2.49 -6.72
N ASP A 58 -14.19 -1.40 -6.32
CA ASP A 58 -14.11 -0.91 -4.94
C ASP A 58 -14.70 -1.97 -3.99
N PRO A 59 -13.93 -2.49 -3.01
CA PRO A 59 -14.37 -3.60 -2.17
C PRO A 59 -15.57 -3.24 -1.28
N TYR A 60 -15.72 -1.98 -0.87
CA TYR A 60 -16.89 -1.54 -0.09
C TYR A 60 -18.16 -1.57 -0.95
N ARG A 61 -18.07 -1.15 -2.20
CA ARG A 61 -19.22 -1.16 -3.10
C ARG A 61 -19.54 -2.56 -3.59
N HIS A 62 -18.52 -3.34 -3.96
CA HIS A 62 -18.67 -4.63 -4.59
C HIS A 62 -18.97 -5.75 -3.58
N ASN A 63 -18.16 -5.86 -2.51
CA ASN A 63 -18.28 -6.97 -1.57
C ASN A 63 -19.35 -6.71 -0.50
N LEU A 64 -19.48 -5.47 -0.05
CA LEU A 64 -20.43 -5.10 1.03
C LEU A 64 -21.71 -4.44 0.53
N GLY A 65 -21.82 -4.13 -0.77
CA GLY A 65 -23.01 -3.49 -1.34
C GLY A 65 -23.22 -2.05 -0.88
N CYS A 66 -22.18 -1.36 -0.44
CA CYS A 66 -22.29 0.02 0.04
C CYS A 66 -22.64 0.98 -1.10
N ALA A 67 -23.45 2.00 -0.79
CA ALA A 67 -23.85 3.00 -1.79
C ALA A 67 -22.65 3.75 -2.41
N ARG A 68 -21.60 3.97 -1.62
CA ARG A 68 -20.31 4.56 -2.02
C ARG A 68 -19.15 3.84 -1.32
N GLY A 69 -17.94 4.06 -1.83
CA GLY A 69 -16.71 3.73 -1.11
C GLY A 69 -16.37 4.78 -0.04
N GLY A 70 -15.13 4.75 0.43
CA GLY A 70 -14.57 5.75 1.33
C GLY A 70 -14.50 7.15 0.70
N GLN A 71 -14.22 8.16 1.52
CA GLN A 71 -13.88 9.50 1.01
C GLN A 71 -12.44 9.54 0.45
N GLN A 72 -11.62 8.59 0.86
CA GLN A 72 -10.28 8.35 0.35
C GLN A 72 -10.31 7.84 -1.10
N ALA A 73 -9.22 8.04 -1.82
CA ALA A 73 -9.09 7.54 -3.18
C ALA A 73 -8.96 6.00 -3.20
N PHE A 74 -9.91 5.33 -3.85
CA PHE A 74 -9.76 3.92 -4.21
C PHE A 74 -8.77 3.77 -5.38
N VAL A 75 -7.81 2.86 -5.26
CA VAL A 75 -6.89 2.51 -6.35
C VAL A 75 -7.18 1.08 -6.84
N PRO A 76 -7.56 0.89 -8.12
CA PRO A 76 -7.83 -0.44 -8.66
C PRO A 76 -6.55 -1.26 -8.85
N MET A 77 -6.69 -2.59 -8.83
CA MET A 77 -5.61 -3.54 -9.02
C MET A 77 -5.99 -4.66 -9.99
N HIS A 78 -5.06 -5.02 -10.88
CA HIS A 78 -5.09 -6.33 -11.53
C HIS A 78 -4.36 -7.35 -10.66
N TRP A 79 -5.08 -8.16 -9.87
CA TRP A 79 -4.47 -9.06 -8.88
C TRP A 79 -3.50 -10.09 -9.49
N CYS A 80 -3.93 -10.78 -10.53
CA CYS A 80 -3.12 -11.78 -11.26
C CYS A 80 -3.51 -11.79 -12.75
N LEU A 81 -2.89 -12.68 -13.54
CA LEU A 81 -3.20 -12.82 -14.98
C LEU A 81 -4.68 -13.04 -15.27
N SER A 82 -5.40 -13.76 -14.41
CA SER A 82 -6.84 -14.02 -14.53
C SER A 82 -7.71 -12.76 -14.41
N SER A 83 -7.18 -11.68 -13.83
CA SER A 83 -7.87 -10.39 -13.69
C SER A 83 -7.73 -9.48 -14.91
N LEU A 84 -6.90 -9.85 -15.89
CA LEU A 84 -6.74 -9.08 -17.13
C LEU A 84 -8.04 -9.13 -17.95
N GLY A 85 -8.38 -8.00 -18.56
CA GLY A 85 -9.62 -7.85 -19.33
C GLY A 85 -10.89 -7.71 -18.49
N GLN A 86 -10.81 -7.77 -17.15
CA GLN A 86 -11.96 -7.41 -16.30
C GLN A 86 -12.30 -5.92 -16.49
N PRO A 87 -13.56 -5.57 -16.76
CA PRO A 87 -13.94 -4.19 -17.01
C PRO A 87 -13.85 -3.37 -15.72
N VAL A 88 -13.04 -2.30 -15.74
CA VAL A 88 -12.98 -1.33 -14.64
C VAL A 88 -14.30 -0.55 -14.61
N PRO A 89 -15.03 -0.50 -13.49
CA PRO A 89 -16.30 0.23 -13.42
C PRO A 89 -16.14 1.73 -13.69
N ALA A 90 -17.15 2.34 -14.31
CA ALA A 90 -17.12 3.77 -14.67
C ALA A 90 -16.97 4.73 -13.47
N TYR A 91 -17.29 4.27 -12.26
CA TYR A 91 -17.16 5.06 -11.04
C TYR A 91 -15.75 5.01 -10.43
N VAL A 92 -14.87 4.12 -10.91
CA VAL A 92 -13.52 3.97 -10.39
C VAL A 92 -12.61 4.99 -11.09
N ASP A 93 -11.88 5.77 -10.30
CA ASP A 93 -10.82 6.63 -10.82
C ASP A 93 -9.68 5.76 -11.37
N ARG A 94 -9.32 5.99 -12.63
CA ARG A 94 -8.29 5.25 -13.36
C ARG A 94 -6.97 6.01 -13.46
N THR A 95 -6.77 7.05 -12.65
CA THR A 95 -5.50 7.81 -12.60
C THR A 95 -4.32 6.91 -12.25
N TRP A 96 -4.51 5.95 -11.34
CA TRP A 96 -3.52 4.96 -10.94
C TRP A 96 -4.06 3.56 -11.15
N MET A 97 -3.18 2.62 -11.52
CA MET A 97 -3.52 1.20 -11.63
C MET A 97 -2.41 0.38 -10.98
N LEU A 98 -2.76 -0.40 -9.96
CA LEU A 98 -1.87 -1.35 -9.30
C LEU A 98 -1.69 -2.61 -10.18
N GLY A 99 -0.43 -3.03 -10.31
CA GLY A 99 -0.07 -4.27 -10.98
C GLY A 99 -0.36 -5.51 -10.16
N PHE A 100 0.18 -6.64 -10.62
CA PHE A 100 -0.06 -7.96 -10.03
C PHE A 100 0.44 -8.08 -8.59
N ASN A 101 -0.34 -8.80 -7.79
CA ASN A 101 -0.10 -9.08 -6.39
C ASN A 101 0.67 -10.38 -6.21
N GLU A 102 1.93 -10.26 -5.83
CA GLU A 102 2.87 -11.35 -5.59
C GLU A 102 2.86 -12.41 -6.70
N PRO A 103 3.12 -12.03 -7.97
CA PRO A 103 3.13 -13.00 -9.05
C PRO A 103 4.23 -14.06 -8.88
N ASN A 104 5.24 -13.82 -8.06
CA ASN A 104 6.25 -14.81 -7.69
C ASN A 104 5.76 -15.83 -6.63
N ASN A 105 4.57 -15.65 -6.07
CA ASN A 105 3.95 -16.55 -5.12
C ASN A 105 2.93 -17.45 -5.85
N VAL A 106 3.26 -18.74 -5.94
CA VAL A 106 2.43 -19.76 -6.64
C VAL A 106 1.03 -19.86 -6.03
N HIS A 107 0.86 -19.58 -4.75
CA HIS A 107 -0.45 -19.62 -4.10
C HIS A 107 -1.39 -18.49 -4.56
N ASN A 108 -0.83 -17.38 -5.06
CA ASN A 108 -1.61 -16.26 -5.53
C ASN A 108 -1.91 -16.40 -7.03
N CYS A 109 -0.88 -16.39 -7.87
CA CYS A 109 -1.11 -16.37 -9.32
C CYS A 109 -0.99 -17.73 -10.03
N GLY A 110 -0.88 -18.82 -9.29
CA GLY A 110 -0.71 -20.17 -9.83
C GLY A 110 0.72 -20.48 -10.26
N ALA A 111 0.94 -21.69 -10.78
CA ALA A 111 2.22 -22.05 -11.39
C ALA A 111 2.40 -21.28 -12.72
N HIS A 112 3.64 -20.99 -13.10
CA HIS A 112 4.05 -20.37 -14.37
C HIS A 112 4.07 -18.83 -14.46
N THR A 113 3.97 -18.10 -13.35
CA THR A 113 4.13 -16.63 -13.31
C THR A 113 5.56 -16.18 -13.04
N THR A 114 6.48 -16.54 -13.93
CA THR A 114 7.87 -16.03 -13.91
C THR A 114 7.90 -14.53 -14.24
N ALA A 115 8.97 -13.83 -13.83
CA ALA A 115 9.16 -12.41 -14.16
C ALA A 115 9.07 -12.12 -15.67
N GLN A 116 9.62 -13.02 -16.51
CA GLN A 116 9.51 -12.95 -17.97
C GLN A 116 8.06 -13.08 -18.46
N SER A 117 7.31 -14.07 -17.97
CA SER A 117 5.91 -14.27 -18.37
C SER A 117 5.03 -13.07 -17.96
N ILE A 118 5.30 -12.50 -16.78
CA ILE A 118 4.61 -11.32 -16.28
C ILE A 118 4.97 -10.09 -17.11
N ALA A 119 6.23 -9.92 -17.50
CA ALA A 119 6.63 -8.86 -18.42
C ALA A 119 5.90 -8.98 -19.77
N GLN A 120 5.75 -10.19 -20.33
CA GLN A 120 4.99 -10.41 -21.57
C GLN A 120 3.51 -10.05 -21.41
N ALA A 121 2.88 -10.51 -20.33
CA ALA A 121 1.48 -10.20 -20.04
C ALA A 121 1.25 -8.71 -19.74
N TRP A 122 2.28 -7.98 -19.29
CA TRP A 122 2.22 -6.56 -18.98
C TRP A 122 1.87 -5.69 -20.20
N ALA A 123 2.12 -6.17 -21.43
CA ALA A 123 1.61 -5.51 -22.64
C ALA A 123 0.10 -5.24 -22.55
N ARG A 124 -0.67 -6.18 -22.00
CA ARG A 124 -2.11 -6.01 -21.84
C ARG A 124 -2.47 -4.97 -20.79
N VAL A 125 -1.72 -4.92 -19.69
CA VAL A 125 -1.90 -3.87 -18.66
C VAL A 125 -1.70 -2.48 -19.25
N MET A 126 -0.63 -2.29 -20.05
CA MET A 126 -0.36 -1.03 -20.73
C MET A 126 -1.44 -0.66 -21.75
N GLN A 127 -1.95 -1.65 -22.51
CA GLN A 127 -3.01 -1.45 -23.50
C GLN A 127 -4.36 -1.11 -22.89
N ASP A 128 -4.74 -1.79 -21.80
CA ASP A 128 -6.03 -1.59 -21.15
C ASP A 128 -6.08 -0.28 -20.35
N ASN A 129 -4.92 0.26 -19.95
CA ASN A 129 -4.78 1.43 -19.09
C ASN A 129 -3.86 2.53 -19.68
N PRO A 130 -4.11 3.01 -20.91
CA PRO A 130 -3.20 3.88 -21.65
C PRO A 130 -3.05 5.29 -21.05
N HIS A 131 -3.93 5.67 -20.13
CA HIS A 131 -3.93 6.97 -19.46
C HIS A 131 -3.63 6.88 -17.96
N SER A 132 -3.41 5.66 -17.44
CA SER A 132 -3.11 5.44 -16.03
C SER A 132 -1.62 5.55 -15.77
N LYS A 133 -1.25 6.05 -14.58
CA LYS A 133 0.07 5.83 -14.02
C LYS A 133 0.14 4.39 -13.51
N LEU A 134 1.00 3.59 -14.12
CA LEU A 134 1.11 2.18 -13.82
C LEU A 134 2.06 1.96 -12.64
N VAL A 135 1.56 1.25 -11.64
CA VAL A 135 2.34 0.83 -10.49
C VAL A 135 2.75 -0.63 -10.74
N SER A 136 4.03 -0.97 -10.52
CA SER A 136 4.55 -2.30 -10.84
C SER A 136 3.78 -3.44 -10.15
N PRO A 137 4.00 -4.70 -10.56
CA PRO A 137 3.71 -5.81 -9.66
C PRO A 137 4.43 -5.64 -8.31
N ALA A 138 3.85 -6.13 -7.23
CA ALA A 138 4.49 -6.24 -5.93
C ALA A 138 4.87 -7.71 -5.69
N THR A 139 6.08 -8.00 -5.22
CA THR A 139 6.54 -9.39 -4.98
C THR A 139 6.33 -9.82 -3.54
N ALA A 140 6.08 -11.12 -3.32
CA ALA A 140 6.28 -11.73 -2.00
C ALA A 140 7.78 -11.79 -1.65
N GLY A 141 8.13 -11.55 -0.39
CA GLY A 141 9.51 -11.69 0.10
C GLY A 141 10.50 -10.73 -0.56
N ASP A 142 11.77 -11.13 -0.65
CA ASP A 142 12.80 -10.31 -1.30
C ASP A 142 12.68 -10.32 -2.84
N GLY A 143 12.06 -9.27 -3.38
CA GLY A 143 11.81 -9.11 -4.81
C GLY A 143 13.01 -8.74 -5.68
N ARG A 144 14.20 -8.44 -5.15
CA ARG A 144 15.28 -7.80 -5.94
C ARG A 144 15.65 -8.56 -7.21
N ALA A 145 15.84 -9.87 -7.10
CA ALA A 145 16.16 -10.71 -8.26
C ALA A 145 15.01 -10.76 -9.28
N TRP A 146 13.77 -10.86 -8.78
CA TRP A 146 12.58 -10.89 -9.62
C TRP A 146 12.39 -9.56 -10.37
N PHE A 147 12.54 -8.42 -9.70
CA PHE A 147 12.44 -7.10 -10.33
C PHE A 147 13.53 -6.88 -11.38
N ARG A 148 14.78 -7.30 -11.12
CA ARG A 148 15.84 -7.28 -12.14
C ARG A 148 15.44 -8.03 -13.40
N GLU A 149 14.89 -9.22 -13.25
CA GLU A 149 14.44 -10.03 -14.38
C GLU A 149 13.23 -9.40 -15.08
N PHE A 150 12.26 -8.88 -14.32
CA PHE A 150 11.06 -8.24 -14.86
C PHE A 150 11.42 -7.00 -15.68
N PHE A 151 12.17 -6.05 -15.11
CA PHE A 151 12.57 -4.82 -15.82
C PHE A 151 13.52 -5.10 -16.98
N SER A 152 14.43 -6.07 -16.87
CA SER A 152 15.25 -6.51 -18.00
C SER A 152 14.39 -7.08 -19.13
N SER A 153 13.38 -7.88 -18.79
CA SER A 153 12.44 -8.47 -19.76
C SER A 153 11.60 -7.39 -20.42
N CYS A 154 11.10 -6.42 -19.65
CA CYS A 154 10.40 -5.25 -20.17
C CYS A 154 11.26 -4.45 -21.16
N ALA A 155 12.53 -4.18 -20.83
CA ALA A 155 13.43 -3.47 -21.72
C ALA A 155 13.69 -4.23 -23.03
N LYS A 156 13.80 -5.56 -22.96
CA LYS A 156 13.95 -6.43 -24.15
C LYS A 156 12.69 -6.45 -25.03
N LEU A 157 11.50 -6.51 -24.41
CA LEU A 157 10.22 -6.64 -25.13
C LEU A 157 9.72 -5.30 -25.69
N TYR A 158 9.96 -4.20 -24.98
CA TYR A 158 9.32 -2.91 -25.23
C TYR A 158 10.33 -1.77 -25.46
N GLY A 159 11.62 -2.09 -25.59
CA GLY A 159 12.67 -1.13 -25.87
C GLY A 159 12.90 -0.14 -24.73
N PRO A 160 13.37 1.09 -25.04
CA PRO A 160 13.71 2.11 -24.02
C PRO A 160 12.55 2.50 -23.10
N SER A 161 11.31 2.41 -23.58
CA SER A 161 10.11 2.71 -22.79
C SER A 161 9.81 1.66 -21.72
N GLY A 162 10.36 0.44 -21.87
CA GLY A 162 10.11 -0.67 -20.98
C GLY A 162 8.62 -0.93 -20.74
N CYS A 163 8.26 -1.34 -19.53
CA CYS A 163 6.89 -1.62 -19.12
C CYS A 163 6.10 -0.36 -18.72
N ASN A 164 6.60 0.85 -19.01
CA ASN A 164 5.98 2.13 -18.62
C ASN A 164 5.55 2.21 -17.14
N VAL A 165 6.35 1.58 -16.26
CA VAL A 165 6.10 1.60 -14.81
C VAL A 165 6.48 2.99 -14.29
N THR A 166 5.52 3.66 -13.64
CA THR A 166 5.71 4.98 -13.05
C THR A 166 6.26 4.90 -11.62
N VAL A 167 5.83 3.89 -10.87
CA VAL A 167 6.14 3.70 -9.44
C VAL A 167 6.29 2.21 -9.17
N MET A 168 7.21 1.84 -8.28
CA MET A 168 7.39 0.45 -7.87
C MET A 168 6.55 0.10 -6.64
N ALA A 169 5.71 -0.93 -6.76
CA ALA A 169 4.98 -1.53 -5.63
C ALA A 169 5.90 -2.46 -4.85
N VAL A 170 5.86 -2.39 -3.52
CA VAL A 170 6.67 -3.21 -2.64
C VAL A 170 5.82 -3.70 -1.48
N HIS A 171 5.96 -4.98 -1.13
CA HIS A 171 5.47 -5.53 0.14
C HIS A 171 6.66 -5.69 1.08
N SER A 172 6.47 -5.39 2.38
CA SER A 172 7.49 -5.66 3.37
C SER A 172 6.88 -6.02 4.72
N TYR A 173 7.19 -7.21 5.20
CA TYR A 173 6.79 -7.71 6.52
C TYR A 173 7.98 -7.81 7.49
N ILE A 174 9.05 -7.07 7.21
CA ILE A 174 10.23 -6.98 8.08
C ILE A 174 9.83 -6.25 9.36
N CYS A 175 9.70 -6.98 10.48
CA CYS A 175 9.40 -6.38 11.79
C CYS A 175 10.62 -5.69 12.43
N ASP A 176 11.20 -4.73 11.71
CA ASP A 176 12.27 -3.84 12.14
C ASP A 176 12.25 -2.63 11.20
N ALA A 177 11.94 -1.45 11.74
CA ALA A 177 11.69 -0.26 10.93
C ALA A 177 12.94 0.19 10.15
N GLY A 178 14.13 0.09 10.77
CA GLY A 178 15.40 0.44 10.13
C GLY A 178 15.77 -0.50 8.99
N ARG A 179 15.59 -1.81 9.18
CA ARG A 179 15.83 -2.82 8.14
C ARG A 179 14.81 -2.75 7.02
N MET A 180 13.54 -2.46 7.33
CA MET A 180 12.53 -2.19 6.30
C MET A 180 12.95 -0.98 5.47
N HIS A 181 13.29 0.13 6.11
CA HIS A 181 13.73 1.33 5.39
C HIS A 181 14.97 1.08 4.53
N ALA A 182 15.98 0.36 5.06
CA ALA A 182 17.18 -0.01 4.30
C ALA A 182 16.85 -0.89 3.09
N TYR A 183 15.86 -1.78 3.19
CA TYR A 183 15.37 -2.56 2.07
C TYR A 183 14.75 -1.68 0.97
N LEU A 184 13.92 -0.69 1.36
CA LEU A 184 13.34 0.26 0.41
C LEU A 184 14.39 1.15 -0.25
N GLU A 185 15.39 1.62 0.50
CA GLU A 185 16.52 2.39 -0.04
C GLU A 185 17.35 1.58 -1.03
N ALA A 186 17.60 0.30 -0.77
CA ALA A 186 18.31 -0.57 -1.70
C ALA A 186 17.54 -0.73 -3.03
N LEU A 187 16.22 -0.95 -2.94
CA LEU A 187 15.32 -1.02 -4.09
C LEU A 187 15.28 0.29 -4.88
N TYR A 188 15.13 1.43 -4.20
CA TYR A 188 15.16 2.74 -4.83
C TYR A 188 16.52 3.01 -5.50
N SER A 189 17.63 2.64 -4.84
CA SER A 189 18.96 2.83 -5.38
C SER A 189 19.19 2.02 -6.66
N GLU A 190 18.65 0.80 -6.74
CA GLU A 190 18.79 -0.10 -7.89
C GLU A 190 17.89 0.31 -9.07
N PHE A 191 16.61 0.58 -8.82
CA PHE A 191 15.61 0.79 -9.88
C PHE A 191 15.30 2.25 -10.18
N LYS A 192 15.67 3.18 -9.28
CA LYS A 192 15.45 4.63 -9.41
C LYS A 192 13.99 5.05 -9.65
N LEU A 193 13.04 4.21 -9.21
CA LEU A 193 11.61 4.48 -9.24
C LEU A 193 11.11 4.83 -7.84
N PRO A 194 10.24 5.84 -7.68
CA PRO A 194 9.55 6.06 -6.40
C PRO A 194 8.82 4.79 -5.96
N ILE A 195 8.67 4.63 -4.64
CA ILE A 195 8.11 3.42 -4.03
C ILE A 195 6.72 3.69 -3.49
N TRP A 196 5.80 2.77 -3.78
CA TRP A 196 4.59 2.56 -2.99
C TRP A 196 4.75 1.28 -2.16
N LEU A 197 4.79 1.42 -0.84
CA LEU A 197 4.80 0.29 0.09
C LEU A 197 3.36 -0.20 0.27
N THR A 198 2.87 -1.00 -0.67
CA THR A 198 1.45 -1.36 -0.79
C THR A 198 1.00 -2.33 0.29
N GLU A 199 1.92 -3.08 0.89
CA GLU A 199 1.64 -3.87 2.10
C GLU A 199 2.81 -3.78 3.08
N PHE A 200 2.50 -3.47 4.33
CA PHE A 200 3.45 -3.66 5.42
C PHE A 200 2.75 -3.88 6.76
N ALA A 201 3.42 -4.65 7.62
CA ALA A 201 3.11 -4.86 9.02
C ALA A 201 4.35 -5.45 9.72
N CYS A 202 4.34 -5.54 11.05
CA CYS A 202 5.32 -6.33 11.76
C CYS A 202 4.97 -7.83 11.61
N GLY A 203 5.70 -8.54 10.73
CA GLY A 203 5.45 -9.95 10.45
C GLY A 203 4.26 -10.20 9.51
N ASP A 204 4.25 -11.38 8.88
CA ASP A 204 3.23 -11.81 7.92
C ASP A 204 2.29 -12.88 8.52
N HIS A 205 1.56 -13.61 7.67
CA HIS A 205 0.68 -14.69 8.13
C HIS A 205 1.42 -15.89 8.72
N ALA A 206 2.69 -16.12 8.36
CA ALA A 206 3.54 -17.17 8.90
C ALA A 206 4.28 -16.71 10.17
N ASP A 207 4.57 -15.41 10.30
CA ASP A 207 5.17 -14.77 11.46
C ASP A 207 4.18 -13.82 12.15
N LYS A 208 3.16 -14.39 12.81
CA LYS A 208 2.11 -13.61 13.47
C LYS A 208 2.66 -12.94 14.73
N GLN A 209 2.59 -11.62 14.79
CA GLN A 209 3.13 -10.84 15.89
C GLN A 209 2.03 -10.34 16.85
N PRO A 210 2.31 -10.31 18.17
CA PRO A 210 1.36 -9.81 19.17
C PRO A 210 1.21 -8.28 19.08
N LEU A 211 0.14 -7.75 19.68
CA LEU A 211 -0.22 -6.32 19.60
C LEU A 211 0.93 -5.39 20.02
N HIS A 212 1.65 -5.68 21.11
CA HIS A 212 2.74 -4.83 21.58
C HIS A 212 3.89 -4.70 20.56
N LYS A 213 4.13 -5.74 19.73
CA LYS A 213 5.11 -5.69 18.64
C LYS A 213 4.60 -4.86 17.47
N GLN A 214 3.32 -4.97 17.14
CA GLN A 214 2.69 -4.13 16.10
C GLN A 214 2.72 -2.65 16.48
N LEU A 215 2.40 -2.31 17.73
CA LEU A 215 2.43 -0.95 18.24
C LEU A 215 3.83 -0.35 18.18
N ALA A 216 4.84 -1.04 18.76
CA ALA A 216 6.22 -0.55 18.77
C ALA A 216 6.76 -0.37 17.34
N PHE A 217 6.51 -1.32 16.45
CA PHE A 217 6.90 -1.21 15.05
C PHE A 217 6.20 -0.03 14.34
N MET A 218 4.90 0.17 14.57
CA MET A 218 4.14 1.27 13.98
C MET A 218 4.64 2.64 14.45
N GLU A 219 4.95 2.79 15.74
CA GLU A 219 5.52 4.02 16.32
C GLU A 219 6.86 4.39 15.67
N GLU A 220 7.70 3.40 15.35
CA GLU A 220 9.00 3.64 14.73
C GLU A 220 8.90 3.86 13.21
N VAL A 221 8.07 3.08 12.51
CA VAL A 221 8.07 3.05 11.04
C VAL A 221 7.31 4.23 10.42
N LEU A 222 6.23 4.72 11.03
CA LEU A 222 5.43 5.78 10.42
C LEU A 222 6.19 7.10 10.24
N PRO A 223 6.93 7.61 11.25
CA PRO A 223 7.76 8.81 11.06
C PRO A 223 8.80 8.65 9.95
N ILE A 224 9.37 7.45 9.80
CA ILE A 224 10.33 7.13 8.75
C ILE A 224 9.66 7.21 7.36
N LEU A 225 8.49 6.57 7.19
CA LEU A 225 7.77 6.56 5.92
C LEU A 225 7.23 7.95 5.55
N ASP A 226 6.76 8.71 6.55
CA ASP A 226 6.28 10.08 6.38
C ASP A 226 7.41 11.02 5.94
N GLY A 227 8.58 10.92 6.57
CA GLY A 227 9.78 11.70 6.23
C GLY A 227 10.54 11.22 4.99
N SER A 228 10.24 10.02 4.48
CA SER A 228 10.99 9.43 3.36
C SER A 228 10.71 10.14 2.02
N HIS A 229 11.77 10.47 1.29
CA HIS A 229 11.66 11.05 -0.05
C HIS A 229 11.46 9.99 -1.15
N ILE A 230 11.77 8.72 -0.86
CA ILE A 230 11.64 7.61 -1.82
C ILE A 230 10.26 6.96 -1.73
N VAL A 231 9.60 7.02 -0.57
CA VAL A 231 8.23 6.47 -0.37
C VAL A 231 7.20 7.55 -0.66
N SER A 232 6.44 7.33 -1.74
CA SER A 232 5.35 8.24 -2.16
C SER A 232 3.98 7.85 -1.59
N ARG A 233 3.76 6.57 -1.27
CA ARG A 233 2.57 6.07 -0.58
C ARG A 233 2.90 4.81 0.22
N TYR A 234 2.14 4.53 1.27
CA TYR A 234 2.22 3.28 2.01
C TYR A 234 0.84 2.85 2.51
N ALA A 235 0.58 1.54 2.59
CA ALA A 235 -0.68 0.99 3.05
C ALA A 235 -0.48 -0.12 4.09
N TRP A 236 -1.04 0.08 5.28
CA TRP A 236 -0.95 -0.91 6.35
C TRP A 236 -1.77 -2.15 6.01
N MET A 237 -1.16 -3.33 6.17
CA MET A 237 -1.84 -4.62 6.06
C MET A 237 -2.29 -5.05 7.47
N ALA A 238 -3.57 -4.98 7.83
CA ALA A 238 -4.73 -4.63 7.01
C ALA A 238 -5.76 -3.85 7.82
N ALA A 239 -6.77 -3.29 7.14
CA ALA A 239 -7.95 -2.73 7.80
C ALA A 239 -8.56 -3.74 8.78
N ARG A 240 -8.63 -5.02 8.40
CA ARG A 240 -9.17 -6.10 9.23
C ARG A 240 -8.27 -7.31 9.23
N GLN A 241 -7.92 -7.76 10.44
CA GLN A 241 -7.21 -9.01 10.68
C GLN A 241 -7.55 -9.48 12.11
N SER A 242 -7.79 -10.79 12.27
CA SER A 242 -8.15 -11.38 13.56
C SER A 242 -6.95 -12.03 14.24
N THR A 243 -7.02 -12.13 15.58
CA THR A 243 -6.05 -12.82 16.44
C THR A 243 -5.80 -14.27 15.99
N PRO A 244 -4.58 -14.81 16.18
CA PRO A 244 -3.47 -14.25 16.98
C PRO A 244 -2.64 -13.16 16.28
N ASP A 245 -2.94 -12.86 15.02
CA ASP A 245 -2.30 -11.81 14.25
C ASP A 245 -2.96 -10.44 14.55
N ALA A 246 -2.31 -9.63 15.40
CA ALA A 246 -2.91 -8.44 15.99
C ALA A 246 -2.71 -7.15 15.17
N ARG A 247 -2.60 -7.24 13.84
CA ARG A 247 -2.39 -6.09 12.94
C ARG A 247 -3.66 -5.42 12.40
N GLY A 248 -4.85 -5.88 12.80
CA GLY A 248 -6.11 -5.29 12.34
C GLY A 248 -6.33 -3.87 12.89
N LEU A 249 -6.57 -2.90 12.01
CA LEU A 249 -6.88 -1.51 12.40
C LEU A 249 -8.31 -1.35 12.93
N LEU A 250 -9.24 -2.22 12.52
CA LEU A 250 -10.65 -2.16 12.89
C LEU A 250 -11.10 -3.42 13.64
N VAL A 251 -11.94 -3.22 14.67
CA VAL A 251 -12.58 -4.31 15.42
C VAL A 251 -13.50 -5.10 14.49
N PRO A 252 -13.39 -6.45 14.38
CA PRO A 252 -14.23 -7.24 13.49
C PRO A 252 -15.72 -6.94 13.64
N HIS A 253 -16.44 -6.83 12.51
CA HIS A 253 -17.88 -6.52 12.43
C HIS A 253 -18.30 -5.14 12.95
N LYS A 254 -17.35 -4.28 13.35
CA LYS A 254 -17.63 -2.94 13.87
C LYS A 254 -16.79 -1.90 13.14
N ALA A 255 -17.38 -0.74 12.87
CA ALA A 255 -16.65 0.44 12.42
C ALA A 255 -16.03 1.14 13.65
N GLU A 256 -15.10 0.45 14.32
CA GLU A 256 -14.44 0.93 15.54
C GLU A 256 -12.95 0.65 15.42
N LEU A 257 -12.12 1.68 15.69
CA LEU A 257 -10.67 1.52 15.70
C LEU A 257 -10.22 0.59 16.83
N THR A 258 -9.32 -0.33 16.53
CA THR A 258 -8.54 -1.02 17.55
C THR A 258 -7.55 -0.04 18.20
N GLU A 259 -6.82 -0.49 19.22
CA GLU A 259 -5.71 0.29 19.78
C GLU A 259 -4.67 0.65 18.71
N LEU A 260 -4.30 -0.31 17.87
CA LEU A 260 -3.42 -0.11 16.72
C LEU A 260 -4.04 0.84 15.68
N GLY A 261 -5.34 0.70 15.41
CA GLY A 261 -6.07 1.59 14.51
C GLY A 261 -6.06 3.05 14.97
N ARG A 262 -6.19 3.29 16.29
CA ARG A 262 -6.08 4.62 16.88
C ARG A 262 -4.68 5.20 16.69
N LEU A 263 -3.63 4.41 16.92
CA LEU A 263 -2.26 4.83 16.66
C LEU A 263 -2.08 5.24 15.18
N TYR A 264 -2.48 4.37 14.24
CA TYR A 264 -2.40 4.62 12.80
C TYR A 264 -3.15 5.88 12.35
N ASN A 265 -4.20 6.26 13.08
CA ASN A 265 -5.00 7.45 12.78
C ASN A 265 -4.54 8.72 13.50
N THR A 266 -3.49 8.66 14.33
CA THR A 266 -3.08 9.79 15.18
C THR A 266 -1.68 10.32 14.86
N ILE A 267 -0.68 9.43 14.76
CA ILE A 267 0.73 9.83 14.63
C ILE A 267 1.12 10.21 13.22
#